data_AF-A0A8D8ERW0-F1
#
_entry.id   AF-A0A8D8ERW0-F1
#
_cell.length_a   1.000
_cell.length_b   1.000
_cell.length_c   1.000
_cell.angle_alpha   90.00
_cell.angle_beta   90.00
_cell.angle_gamma   90.00
#
_symmetry.space_group_name_H-M   'P 1'
#
loop_
_entity.id
_entity.type
_entity.pdbx_description
1 polymer ?
#
loop_
_entity_poly.entity_id
_entity_poly.type
_entity_poly.pdbx_seq_one_letter_code
_entity_poly.pdbx_strand_id
1 'polypeptide(L)'
;MHLDTLQLRRDLARALTASDVLTDRIDCPSLREKINVTTPARQLRHTPIVQIPFRRINYSANGAVVGLKRAFNKVSTVFDVSLSRDVLKSKFLSVLRRLY
;
A
#
# COMPACT_ATOMS: atom_id res chain seq x y z
N MET A 1 1.99 15.04 -24.43
CA MET A 1 2.28 14.42 -23.12
C MET A 1 1.00 13.80 -22.58
N HIS A 2 0.94 12.48 -22.43
CA HIS A 2 -0.15 11.84 -21.69
C HIS A 2 0.12 12.01 -20.20
N LEU A 3 -0.60 12.91 -19.55
CA LEU A 3 -0.52 13.11 -18.10
C LEU A 3 -1.32 12.02 -17.40
N ASP A 4 -0.67 11.29 -16.49
CA ASP A 4 -1.35 10.31 -15.65
C ASP A 4 -2.48 11.00 -14.84
N THR A 5 -3.60 10.28 -14.64
CA THR A 5 -4.74 10.81 -13.90
C THR A 5 -4.33 11.22 -12.47
N LEU A 6 -5.02 12.23 -11.91
CA LEU A 6 -4.77 12.66 -10.53
C LEU A 6 -4.99 11.50 -9.54
N GLN A 7 -5.94 10.62 -9.83
CA GLN A 7 -6.24 9.47 -9.00
C GLN A 7 -5.10 8.45 -9.02
N LEU A 8 -4.54 8.14 -10.19
CA LEU A 8 -3.41 7.23 -10.32
C LEU A 8 -2.20 7.75 -9.52
N ARG A 9 -1.88 9.03 -9.66
CA ARG A 9 -0.78 9.67 -8.92
C ARG A 9 -0.98 9.60 -7.40
N ARG A 10 -2.21 9.81 -6.92
CA ARG A 10 -2.55 9.71 -5.49
C ARG A 10 -2.43 8.27 -4.98
N ASP A 11 -2.90 7.29 -5.73
CA ASP A 11 -2.82 5.88 -5.35
C ASP A 11 -1.37 5.37 -5.38
N LEU A 12 -0.56 5.81 -6.34
CA LEU A 12 0.88 5.52 -6.37
C LEU A 12 1.58 6.08 -5.13
N ALA A 13 1.35 7.35 -4.79
CA ALA A 13 1.95 7.98 -3.61
C ALA A 13 1.57 7.22 -2.33
N ARG A 14 0.29 6.88 -2.18
CA ARG A 14 -0.21 6.09 -1.03
C ARG A 14 0.44 4.71 -0.94
N ALA A 15 0.56 4.00 -2.06
CA ALA A 15 1.20 2.69 -2.09
C ALA A 15 2.69 2.79 -1.71
N LEU A 16 3.39 3.81 -2.20
CA LEU A 16 4.79 4.05 -1.85
C LEU A 16 4.99 4.39 -0.38
N THR A 17 4.11 5.23 0.20
CA THR A 17 4.16 5.53 1.63
C THR A 17 3.97 4.25 2.46
N ALA A 18 3.03 3.40 2.09
CA ALA A 18 2.84 2.12 2.77
C ALA A 18 4.08 1.21 2.64
N SER A 19 4.71 1.13 1.45
CA SER A 19 5.95 0.36 1.30
C SER A 19 7.12 0.93 2.11
N ASP A 20 7.25 2.26 2.17
CA ASP A 20 8.32 2.93 2.90
C ASP A 20 8.17 2.71 4.43
N VAL A 21 6.94 2.61 4.93
CA VAL A 21 6.65 2.23 6.33
C VAL A 21 6.95 0.75 6.60
N LEU A 22 6.63 -0.14 5.65
CA LEU A 22 6.90 -1.58 5.79
C LEU A 22 8.40 -1.93 5.71
N THR A 23 9.18 -1.11 5.01
CA THR A 23 10.63 -1.28 4.83
C THR A 23 11.45 -0.46 5.83
N ASP A 24 10.82 0.11 6.85
CA ASP A 24 11.46 0.93 7.89
C ASP A 24 12.19 2.18 7.37
N ARG A 25 11.88 2.63 6.15
CA ARG A 25 12.38 3.90 5.60
C ARG A 25 11.69 5.12 6.21
N ILE A 26 10.46 4.93 6.68
CA ILE A 26 9.73 5.91 7.48
C ILE A 26 9.65 5.36 8.90
N ASP A 27 10.39 6.00 9.81
CA ASP A 27 10.34 5.68 11.23
C ASP A 27 9.03 6.22 11.84
N CYS A 28 7.98 5.39 11.75
CA CYS A 28 6.68 5.69 12.32
C CYS A 28 6.08 4.42 12.94
N PRO A 29 6.51 4.05 14.16
CA PRO A 29 6.07 2.82 14.82
C PRO A 29 4.56 2.79 15.03
N SER A 30 3.95 3.94 15.35
CA SER A 30 2.49 4.06 15.51
C SER A 30 1.68 3.78 14.23
N LEU A 31 2.29 3.95 13.05
CA LEU A 31 1.67 3.62 11.76
C LEU A 31 1.94 2.16 11.39
N ARG A 32 3.14 1.67 11.69
CA ARG A 32 3.52 0.26 11.51
C ARG A 32 2.63 -0.68 12.33
N GLU A 33 2.35 -0.34 13.58
CA GLU A 33 1.41 -1.08 14.45
C GLU A 33 -0.02 -1.14 13.87
N LYS A 34 -0.42 -0.15 13.08
CA LYS A 34 -1.74 -0.10 12.44
C LYS A 34 -1.79 -0.89 11.14
N ILE A 35 -0.65 -1.08 10.47
CA ILE A 35 -0.51 -1.83 9.23
C ILE A 35 -0.14 -3.26 9.60
N ASN A 36 -1.15 -4.10 9.84
CA ASN A 36 -0.92 -5.52 10.14
C ASN A 36 -0.60 -6.26 8.83
N VAL A 37 0.62 -6.78 8.72
CA VAL A 37 1.02 -7.60 7.57
C VAL A 37 0.63 -9.04 7.85
N THR A 38 -0.35 -9.54 7.11
CA THR A 38 -0.75 -10.95 7.19
C THR A 38 -0.06 -11.69 6.05
N THR A 39 0.89 -12.58 6.40
CA THR A 39 1.50 -13.51 5.45
C THR A 39 0.84 -14.87 5.62
N PRO A 40 -0.22 -15.21 4.87
CA PRO A 40 -0.85 -16.51 5.00
C PRO A 40 0.11 -17.62 4.55
N ALA A 41 0.23 -18.69 5.34
CA ALA A 41 1.08 -19.85 5.02
C ALA A 41 0.69 -20.56 3.71
N ARG A 42 -0.56 -20.39 3.28
CA ARG A 42 -1.08 -20.85 1.98
C ARG A 42 -1.87 -19.71 1.36
N GLN A 43 -1.51 -19.32 0.14
CA GLN A 43 -2.18 -18.24 -0.57
C GLN A 43 -3.55 -18.74 -1.06
N LEU A 44 -4.58 -18.63 -0.22
CA LEU A 44 -5.96 -18.80 -0.64
C LEU A 44 -6.34 -17.62 -1.56
N ARG A 45 -7.14 -17.88 -2.60
CA ARG A 45 -7.56 -16.87 -3.57
C ARG A 45 -8.08 -15.62 -2.83
N HIS A 46 -7.48 -14.46 -3.12
CA HIS A 46 -7.89 -13.12 -2.64
C HIS A 46 -7.65 -12.76 -1.15
N THR A 47 -6.60 -13.27 -0.50
CA THR A 47 -6.26 -12.77 0.85
C THR A 47 -5.42 -11.48 0.75
N PRO A 48 -5.86 -10.33 1.30
CA PRO A 48 -5.08 -9.09 1.28
C PRO A 48 -3.86 -9.23 2.20
N ILE A 49 -2.67 -8.86 1.68
CA ILE A 49 -1.39 -8.91 2.42
C ILE A 49 -1.39 -7.89 3.56
N VAL A 50 -2.01 -6.72 3.36
CA VAL A 50 -2.15 -5.71 4.41
C VAL A 50 -3.56 -5.69 4.94
N GLN A 51 -3.70 -6.08 6.21
CA GLN A 51 -4.89 -5.92 7.00
C GLN A 51 -4.71 -4.73 7.94
N ILE A 52 -5.76 -3.94 8.10
CA ILE A 52 -5.79 -2.87 9.10
C ILE A 52 -6.95 -3.23 10.01
N PRO A 53 -6.71 -3.42 11.33
CA PRO A 53 -7.77 -3.74 12.26
C PRO A 53 -8.76 -2.57 12.29
N PHE A 54 -10.04 -2.85 12.05
CA PHE A 54 -11.10 -1.87 12.19
C PHE A 54 -11.22 -1.47 13.67
N ARG A 55 -10.76 -0.27 14.04
CA ARG A 55 -11.06 0.32 15.35
C ARG A 55 -12.16 1.35 15.21
N ARG A 56 -13.25 1.17 15.96
CA ARG A 56 -14.53 1.93 15.89
C ARG A 56 -14.43 3.43 16.23
N ILE A 57 -13.28 3.93 16.72
CA ILE A 57 -13.26 5.14 17.55
C ILE A 57 -12.62 6.38 16.89
N ASN A 58 -12.16 6.34 15.63
CA ASN A 58 -11.53 7.51 14.98
C ASN A 58 -11.72 7.54 13.44
N TYR A 59 -12.94 7.80 12.97
CA TYR A 59 -13.31 7.74 11.55
C TYR A 59 -12.48 8.64 10.63
N SER A 60 -12.17 9.88 11.03
CA SER A 60 -11.41 10.84 10.20
C SER A 60 -9.93 10.45 10.08
N ALA A 61 -9.29 10.10 11.20
CA ALA A 61 -7.89 9.66 11.22
C ALA A 61 -7.69 8.32 10.51
N ASN A 62 -8.68 7.42 10.58
CA ASN A 62 -8.64 6.15 9.86
C ASN A 62 -8.81 6.31 8.34
N GLY A 63 -9.39 7.42 7.85
CA GLY A 63 -9.61 7.64 6.41
C GLY A 63 -8.33 7.61 5.59
N ALA A 64 -7.27 8.28 6.06
CA ALA A 64 -5.96 8.28 5.41
C ALA A 64 -5.35 6.86 5.40
N VAL A 65 -5.43 6.16 6.53
CA VAL A 65 -4.92 4.81 6.72
C VAL A 65 -5.68 3.78 5.86
N VAL A 66 -7.00 3.94 5.72
CA VAL A 66 -7.84 3.14 4.82
C VAL A 66 -7.47 3.40 3.35
N GLY A 67 -7.18 4.66 2.99
CA GLY A 67 -6.68 5.03 1.66
C GLY A 67 -5.35 4.34 1.34
N LEU A 68 -4.41 4.35 2.28
CA LEU A 68 -3.12 3.64 2.18
C LEU A 68 -3.34 2.14 1.97
N LYS A 69 -4.17 1.50 2.81
CA LYS A 69 -4.52 0.08 2.68
C LYS A 69 -5.05 -0.27 1.30
N ARG A 70 -6.05 0.48 0.83
CA ARG A 70 -6.72 0.22 -0.45
C ARG A 70 -5.74 0.34 -1.61
N ALA A 71 -4.95 1.41 -1.63
CA ALA A 71 -3.96 1.64 -2.67
C ALA A 71 -2.86 0.57 -2.66
N PHE A 72 -2.33 0.23 -1.48
CA PHE A 72 -1.28 -0.77 -1.35
C PHE A 72 -1.78 -2.17 -1.73
N ASN A 73 -2.98 -2.58 -1.31
CA ASN A 73 -3.51 -3.90 -1.66
C ASN A 73 -3.68 -4.11 -3.17
N LYS A 74 -3.94 -3.05 -3.96
CA LYS A 74 -3.96 -3.11 -5.43
C LYS A 74 -2.62 -3.55 -6.03
N VAL A 75 -1.51 -3.16 -5.40
CA VAL A 75 -0.14 -3.40 -5.89
C VAL A 75 0.63 -4.41 -5.04
N SER A 76 -0.01 -4.96 -4.02
CA SER A 76 0.62 -5.85 -3.04
C SER A 76 1.21 -7.13 -3.67
N THR A 77 0.69 -7.55 -4.82
CA THR A 77 1.19 -8.71 -5.58
C THR A 77 2.58 -8.52 -6.17
N VAL A 78 3.02 -7.28 -6.38
CA VAL A 78 4.34 -6.95 -6.94
C VAL A 78 5.28 -6.32 -5.91
N PHE A 79 4.85 -6.23 -4.66
CA PHE A 79 5.65 -5.70 -3.56
C PHE A 79 6.69 -6.73 -3.11
N ASP A 80 7.91 -6.28 -2.94
CA ASP A 80 9.04 -7.07 -2.46
C ASP A 80 9.96 -6.15 -1.63
N VAL A 81 10.29 -6.60 -0.42
CA VAL A 81 11.09 -5.86 0.56
C VAL A 81 12.53 -5.66 0.09
N SER A 82 13.05 -6.58 -0.74
CA SER A 82 14.42 -6.54 -1.25
C SER A 82 14.64 -5.48 -2.35
N LEU A 83 13.56 -4.94 -2.93
CA LEU A 83 13.65 -4.04 -4.07
C LEU A 83 13.87 -2.58 -3.66
N SER A 84 14.61 -1.85 -4.50
CA SER A 84 14.77 -0.41 -4.33
C SER A 84 13.45 0.33 -4.56
N ARG A 85 13.35 1.53 -3.99
CA ARG A 85 12.15 2.37 -4.10
C ARG A 85 11.76 2.66 -5.54
N ASP A 86 12.74 2.91 -6.40
CA ASP A 86 12.51 3.28 -7.81
C ASP A 86 12.00 2.10 -8.63
N VAL A 87 12.50 0.89 -8.33
CA VAL A 87 11.99 -0.35 -8.92
C VAL A 87 10.56 -0.61 -8.47
N LEU A 88 10.26 -0.45 -7.16
CA LEU A 88 8.90 -0.56 -6.63
C LEU A 88 7.96 0.46 -7.27
N LYS A 89 8.38 1.72 -7.39
CA LYS A 89 7.60 2.78 -8.06
C LYS A 89 7.24 2.39 -9.48
N SER A 90 8.20 1.89 -10.25
CA SER A 90 7.99 1.46 -11.63
C SER A 90 7.02 0.28 -11.73
N LYS A 91 7.17 -0.72 -10.85
CA LYS A 91 6.26 -1.88 -10.77
C LYS A 91 4.84 -1.45 -10.37
N PHE A 92 4.70 -0.62 -9.34
CA PHE A 92 3.41 -0.10 -8.88
C PHE A 92 2.71 0.71 -9.96
N LEU A 93 3.44 1.58 -10.66
CA LEU A 93 2.93 2.35 -11.79
C LEU A 93 2.38 1.44 -12.89
N SER A 94 3.12 0.38 -13.24
CA SER A 94 2.68 -0.60 -14.24
C SER A 94 1.39 -1.33 -13.84
N VAL A 95 1.22 -1.65 -12.55
CA VAL A 95 0.00 -2.31 -12.07
C VAL A 95 -1.18 -1.32 -12.05
N LEU A 96 -0.97 -0.11 -11.52
CA LEU A 96 -2.02 0.89 -11.43
C LEU A 96 -2.51 1.34 -12.81
N ARG A 97 -1.63 1.48 -13.81
CA ARG A 97 -2.02 1.80 -15.20
C ARG A 97 -2.89 0.75 -15.87
N ARG A 98 -2.93 -0.49 -15.37
CA ARG A 98 -3.84 -1.54 -15.88
C ARG A 98 -5.22 -1.49 -15.23
N LEU A 99 -5.34 -0.80 -14.10
CA LEU A 99 -6.58 -0.69 -13.32
C LEU A 99 -7.38 0.58 -13.63
N TYR A 100 -6.80 1.49 -14.40
CA TYR A 100 -7.38 2.76 -14.86
C TYR A 100 -7.39 2.75 -16.38
#